data_AF-A0A437M7Q0-F1
#
_entry.id   AF-A0A437M7Q0-F1
#
_cell.length_a   1.000
_cell.length_b   1.000
_cell.length_c   1.000
_cell.angle_alpha   90.00
_cell.angle_beta   90.00
_cell.angle_gamma   90.00
#
_symmetry.space_group_name_H-M   'P 1'
#
loop_
_entity.id
_entity.type
_entity.pdbx_description
1 polymer ?
#
loop_
_entity_poly.entity_id
_entity_poly.type
_entity_poly.pdbx_seq_one_letter_code
_entity_poly.pdbx_strand_id
1 'polypeptide(L)'
;MADADPPRRKPDTGLIRPYRPRPPNFRAVFIRNGWAGPDGAIEEIFNTNWRCIRRWIDEEGRESLIRERAAHVRQNRIGSRRSDYVMGRKLRARQAAALTGQEE
;
A
#
# COMPACT_ATOMS: atom_id res chain seq x y z
N MET A 1 37.41 31.19 -20.75
CA MET A 1 36.97 30.71 -19.42
C MET A 1 36.22 29.41 -19.67
N ALA A 2 36.74 28.28 -19.20
CA ALA A 2 36.15 26.98 -19.48
C ALA A 2 34.97 26.71 -18.54
N ASP A 3 33.77 26.58 -19.11
CA ASP A 3 32.59 26.00 -18.47
C ASP A 3 32.91 24.57 -18.00
N ALA A 4 33.14 24.41 -16.71
CA ALA A 4 33.26 23.09 -16.09
C ALA A 4 31.85 22.48 -15.99
N ASP A 5 31.54 21.53 -16.89
CA ASP A 5 30.35 20.68 -16.81
C ASP A 5 30.28 20.04 -15.41
N PRO A 6 29.21 20.23 -14.63
CA PRO A 6 29.12 19.63 -13.31
C PRO A 6 29.17 18.10 -13.43
N PRO A 7 29.88 17.40 -12.53
CA PRO A 7 30.04 15.97 -12.63
C PRO A 7 28.68 15.27 -12.62
N ARG A 8 28.34 14.61 -13.73
CA ARG A 8 27.14 13.78 -13.84
C ARG A 8 27.16 12.75 -12.73
N ARG A 9 26.14 12.76 -11.87
CA ARG A 9 25.99 11.76 -10.80
C ARG A 9 26.02 10.37 -11.46
N LYS A 10 27.08 9.59 -11.18
CA LYS A 10 27.16 8.21 -11.65
C LYS A 10 25.93 7.46 -11.13
N PRO A 11 25.17 6.76 -12.00
CA PRO A 11 24.04 5.98 -11.53
C PRO A 11 24.55 4.95 -10.52
N ASP A 12 23.98 4.96 -9.32
CA ASP A 12 24.29 3.98 -8.29
C ASP A 12 23.84 2.61 -8.80
N THR A 13 24.80 1.83 -9.31
CA THR A 13 24.55 0.50 -9.84
C THR A 13 24.15 -0.48 -8.74
N GLY A 14 24.28 -0.11 -7.46
CA GLY A 14 24.02 -0.97 -6.31
C GLY A 14 25.04 -2.10 -6.15
N LEU A 15 26.12 -2.08 -6.94
CA LEU A 15 27.18 -3.10 -6.98
C LEU A 15 28.42 -2.73 -6.13
N ILE A 16 28.54 -1.47 -5.70
CA ILE A 16 29.74 -0.95 -5.01
C ILE A 16 29.57 -0.95 -3.48
N ARG A 17 28.33 -0.77 -2.99
CA ARG A 17 28.01 -0.79 -1.56
C ARG A 17 27.25 -2.07 -1.21
N PRO A 18 27.60 -2.77 -0.11
CA PRO A 18 26.84 -3.92 0.32
C PRO A 18 25.38 -3.49 0.54
N TYR A 19 24.46 -4.25 -0.04
CA TYR A 19 23.04 -4.00 0.12
C TYR A 19 22.65 -3.97 1.59
N ARG A 20 21.85 -2.98 1.99
CA ARG A 20 21.41 -2.82 3.37
C ARG A 20 20.71 -4.08 3.88
N PRO A 21 20.97 -4.55 5.10
CA PRO A 21 20.25 -5.69 5.66
C PRO A 21 18.76 -5.37 5.78
N ARG A 22 17.92 -6.41 5.68
CA ARG A 22 16.48 -6.29 5.83
C ARG A 22 16.12 -5.81 7.24
N PRO A 23 15.35 -4.71 7.38
CA PRO A 23 14.84 -4.29 8.68
C PRO A 23 13.92 -5.36 9.29
N PRO A 24 13.98 -5.62 10.61
CA PRO A 24 13.15 -6.64 11.25
C PRO A 24 11.65 -6.31 11.20
N ASN A 25 11.30 -5.02 11.12
CA ASN A 25 9.93 -4.54 11.01
C ASN A 25 9.42 -4.43 9.56
N PHE A 26 10.22 -4.82 8.56
CA PHE A 26 9.89 -4.65 7.14
C PHE A 26 8.52 -5.25 6.79
N ARG A 27 8.25 -6.48 7.21
CA ARG A 27 7.00 -7.19 6.95
C ARG A 27 5.78 -6.39 7.42
N ALA A 28 5.79 -5.96 8.68
CA ALA A 28 4.69 -5.22 9.27
C ALA A 28 4.45 -3.88 8.55
N VAL A 29 5.53 -3.17 8.21
CA VAL A 29 5.46 -1.89 7.50
C VAL A 29 4.95 -2.09 6.06
N PHE A 30 5.38 -3.15 5.37
CA PHE A 30 4.92 -3.46 4.02
C PHE A 30 3.44 -3.85 4.00
N ILE A 31 2.97 -4.64 4.96
CA ILE A 31 1.55 -5.03 5.05
C ILE A 31 0.68 -3.79 5.30
N ARG A 32 1.12 -2.90 6.20
CA ARG A 32 0.38 -1.68 6.56
C ARG A 32 0.27 -0.69 5.39
N ASN A 33 1.41 -0.35 4.77
CA ASN A 33 1.46 0.73 3.79
C ASN A 33 1.41 0.21 2.34
N GLY A 34 2.07 -0.91 2.05
CA GLY A 34 2.30 -1.39 0.69
C GLY A 34 3.38 -0.60 -0.05
N TRP A 35 3.32 -0.64 -1.39
CA TRP A 35 4.32 0.03 -2.24
C TRP A 35 4.15 1.56 -2.23
N ALA A 36 2.92 2.04 -2.37
CA ALA A 36 2.54 3.45 -2.33
C ALA A 36 1.33 3.59 -1.39
N GLY A 37 1.60 3.59 -0.08
CA GLY A 37 0.56 3.67 0.94
C GLY A 37 0.06 5.10 1.17
N PRO A 38 -1.06 5.27 1.89
CA PRO A 38 -1.55 6.58 2.29
C PRO A 38 -0.57 7.33 3.20
N ASP A 39 0.24 6.60 3.97
CA ASP A 39 1.24 7.15 4.91
C ASP A 39 2.63 7.34 4.27
N GLY A 40 2.74 7.24 2.93
CA GLY A 40 3.98 7.39 2.17
C GLY A 40 4.43 6.11 1.46
N ALA A 41 5.35 6.28 0.50
CA ALA A 41 5.93 5.17 -0.21
C ALA A 41 6.93 4.41 0.68
N ILE A 42 7.02 3.10 0.52
CA ILE A 42 7.92 2.29 1.36
C ILE A 42 9.41 2.66 1.18
N GLU A 43 9.75 3.24 0.03
CA GLU A 43 11.06 3.84 -0.27
C GLU A 43 11.39 5.02 0.66
N GLU A 44 10.39 5.85 0.97
CA GLU A 44 10.54 7.01 1.86
C GLU A 44 10.66 6.57 3.32
N ILE A 45 9.86 5.58 3.73
CA ILE A 45 9.86 5.07 5.12
C ILE A 45 11.22 4.49 5.51
N PHE A 46 11.82 3.70 4.62
CA PHE A 46 13.12 3.06 4.89
C PHE A 46 14.31 3.84 4.32
N ASN A 47 14.06 4.98 3.66
CA ASN A 47 15.05 5.79 2.96
C ASN A 47 16.04 4.92 2.15
N THR A 48 15.47 4.08 1.28
CA THR A 48 16.23 3.08 0.53
C THR A 48 15.74 2.99 -0.91
N ASN A 49 16.60 2.47 -1.79
CA ASN A 49 16.27 2.24 -3.19
C ASN A 49 15.27 1.07 -3.34
N TRP A 50 14.34 1.18 -4.28
CA TRP A 50 13.37 0.13 -4.65
C TRP A 50 14.00 -1.25 -4.88
N ARG A 51 15.26 -1.34 -5.33
CA ARG A 51 15.98 -2.61 -5.51
C ARG A 51 16.19 -3.36 -4.19
N CYS A 52 16.55 -2.65 -3.12
CA CYS A 52 16.68 -3.25 -1.78
C CYS A 52 15.32 -3.79 -1.31
N ILE A 53 14.26 -3.02 -1.54
CA ILE A 53 12.89 -3.38 -1.14
C ILE A 53 12.43 -4.62 -1.89
N ARG A 54 12.65 -4.67 -3.21
CA ARG A 54 12.33 -5.84 -4.02
C ARG A 54 13.04 -7.10 -3.51
N ARG A 55 14.35 -6.99 -3.22
CA ARG A 55 15.10 -8.10 -2.63
C ARG A 55 14.53 -8.52 -1.27
N TRP A 56 14.20 -7.58 -0.39
CA TRP A 56 13.61 -7.89 0.91
C TRP A 56 12.24 -8.57 0.81
N ILE A 57 11.44 -8.23 -0.22
CA ILE A 57 10.17 -8.92 -0.52
C ILE A 57 10.45 -10.37 -0.94
N ASP A 58 11.46 -10.59 -1.79
CA ASP A 58 11.84 -11.92 -2.24
C ASP A 58 12.39 -12.75 -1.06
N GLU A 59 13.22 -12.16 -0.18
CA GLU A 59 13.77 -12.79 1.05
C GLU A 59 12.69 -13.16 2.09
N GLU A 60 11.61 -12.38 2.21
CA GLU A 60 10.47 -12.66 3.12
C GLU A 60 9.55 -13.79 2.61
N GLY A 61 9.63 -14.12 1.33
CA GLY A 61 8.57 -14.86 0.64
C GLY A 61 7.51 -13.91 0.10
N ARG A 62 7.70 -13.53 -1.17
CA ARG A 62 6.83 -12.59 -1.89
C ARG A 62 5.36 -12.96 -1.83
N GLU A 63 5.05 -14.25 -1.98
CA GLU A 63 3.67 -14.73 -2.01
C GLU A 63 2.95 -14.58 -0.66
N SER A 64 3.63 -14.91 0.45
CA SER A 64 3.08 -14.73 1.80
C SER A 64 2.82 -13.26 2.10
N LEU A 65 3.76 -12.38 1.78
CA LEU A 65 3.60 -10.93 1.94
C LEU A 65 2.40 -10.37 1.17
N ILE A 66 2.23 -10.78 -0.10
CA ILE A 66 1.12 -10.34 -0.92
C ILE A 66 -0.21 -10.85 -0.37
N ARG A 67 -0.26 -12.11 0.07
CA ARG A 67 -1.46 -12.72 0.67
C ARG A 67 -1.87 -12.00 1.95
N GLU A 68 -0.93 -11.76 2.86
CA GLU A 68 -1.17 -11.05 4.11
C GLU A 68 -1.61 -9.61 3.88
N ARG A 69 -0.98 -8.92 2.93
CA ARG A 69 -1.43 -7.58 2.55
C ARG A 69 -2.84 -7.60 1.97
N ALA A 70 -3.17 -8.56 1.12
CA ALA A 70 -4.52 -8.69 0.57
C ALA A 70 -5.56 -8.93 1.68
N ALA A 71 -5.23 -9.74 2.69
CA ALA A 71 -6.06 -9.95 3.87
C ALA A 71 -6.21 -8.66 4.69
N HIS A 72 -5.11 -7.95 4.95
CA HIS A 72 -5.10 -6.67 5.67
C HIS A 72 -5.95 -5.60 4.97
N VAL A 73 -5.78 -5.44 3.65
CA VAL A 73 -6.59 -4.51 2.84
C VAL A 73 -8.06 -4.91 2.85
N ARG A 74 -8.38 -6.21 2.76
CA ARG A 74 -9.77 -6.69 2.83
C ARG A 74 -10.39 -6.37 4.19
N GLN A 75 -9.68 -6.62 5.28
CA GLN A 75 -10.14 -6.32 6.64
C GLN A 75 -10.39 -4.82 6.83
N ASN A 76 -9.47 -3.97 6.35
CA ASN A 76 -9.59 -2.51 6.47
C ASN A 76 -10.58 -1.88 5.47
N ARG A 77 -10.85 -2.51 4.32
CA ARG A 77 -11.86 -2.04 3.36
C ARG A 77 -13.30 -2.23 3.84
N ILE A 78 -13.55 -3.16 4.77
CA ILE A 78 -14.92 -3.44 5.27
C ILE A 78 -15.54 -2.23 6.00
N GLY A 79 -14.74 -1.25 6.42
CA GLY A 79 -15.22 0.01 7.01
C GLY A 79 -15.52 1.14 6.02
N SER A 80 -15.09 1.06 4.75
CA SER A 80 -15.34 2.13 3.77
C SER A 80 -16.67 1.94 3.04
N ARG A 81 -17.77 1.95 3.81
CA ARG A 81 -19.12 2.22 3.28
C ARG A 81 -19.28 3.73 3.13
N ARG A 82 -18.36 4.37 2.40
CA ARG A 82 -18.37 5.82 2.22
C ARG A 82 -19.56 6.19 1.33
N SER A 83 -20.67 6.39 2.03
CA SER A 83 -21.91 7.07 1.66
C SER A 83 -22.83 6.38 0.65
N ASP A 84 -23.85 5.68 1.18
CA ASP A 84 -25.17 5.51 0.53
C ASP A 84 -25.95 6.85 0.47
N TYR A 85 -25.26 7.98 0.55
CA TYR A 85 -25.79 9.33 0.52
C TYR A 85 -24.95 10.21 -0.40
N VAL A 86 -25.54 10.58 -1.52
CA VAL A 86 -25.02 11.60 -2.42
C VAL A 86 -26.10 12.68 -2.46
N MET A 87 -25.74 13.93 -2.15
CA MET A 87 -26.63 15.09 -2.23
C MET A 87 -27.95 14.96 -1.43
N GLY A 88 -27.89 14.42 -0.22
CA GLY A 88 -29.04 14.43 0.71
C GLY A 88 -30.12 13.36 0.51
N ARG A 89 -29.92 12.32 -0.34
CA ARG A 89 -30.85 11.17 -0.49
C ARG A 89 -30.24 9.83 -0.03
N LYS A 90 -31.00 9.04 0.74
CA LYS A 90 -30.69 7.64 1.13
C LYS A 90 -30.77 6.72 -0.10
N LEU A 91 -29.71 5.97 -0.41
CA LEU A 91 -29.70 4.92 -1.47
C LEU A 91 -30.37 3.60 -1.06
N ARG A 92 -30.64 3.36 0.23
CA ARG A 92 -31.39 2.17 0.67
C ARG A 92 -32.88 2.43 0.80
N ALA A 93 -33.57 2.42 -0.34
CA ALA A 93 -35.01 2.25 -0.42
C ALA A 93 -35.30 1.00 -1.27
N ARG A 94 -35.43 -0.18 -0.64
CA ARG A 94 -36.09 -1.39 -1.21
C ARG A 94 -36.17 -2.61 -0.27
N GLN A 95 -36.33 -2.42 1.04
CA GLN A 95 -36.74 -3.49 1.96
C GLN A 95 -37.78 -2.96 2.96
N ALA A 96 -38.90 -2.47 2.45
CA ALA A 96 -40.08 -2.11 3.27
C ALA A 96 -41.39 -2.20 2.46
N ALA A 97 -41.42 -2.99 1.38
CA ALA A 97 -42.61 -3.20 0.55
C ALA A 97 -43.08 -4.67 0.55
N ALA A 98 -42.65 -5.47 1.51
CA ALA A 98 -42.97 -6.90 1.60
C ALA A 98 -43.46 -7.35 2.99
N LEU A 99 -43.93 -6.41 3.83
CA LEU A 99 -44.38 -6.68 5.21
C LEU A 99 -45.66 -5.90 5.58
N THR A 100 -46.50 -5.60 4.59
CA THR A 100 -47.86 -5.05 4.78
C THR A 100 -48.85 -5.76 3.85
N GLY A 101 -48.78 -7.08 3.85
CA GLY A 101 -49.93 -7.94 3.66
C GLY A 101 -49.96 -8.88 4.86
N GLN A 102 -51.14 -9.11 5.45
CA GLN A 102 -51.41 -9.69 6.78
C GLN A 102 -51.20 -8.62 7.87
N GLU A 103 -52.20 -8.05 8.54
CA GLU A 103 -53.51 -8.49 9.08
C GLU A 103 -54.45 -7.26 8.98
N GLU A 104 -55.76 -7.27 8.70
CA GLU A 104 -56.92 -8.14 8.90
C GLU A 104 -57.99 -7.73 7.86
#